data_AF-A0A2J6N1G2-F1
#
_entry.id   AF-A0A2J6N1G2-F1
#
_cell.length_a   1.000
_cell.length_b   1.000
_cell.length_c   1.000
_cell.angle_alpha   90.00
_cell.angle_beta   90.00
_cell.angle_gamma   90.00
#
_symmetry.space_group_name_H-M   'P 1'
#
loop_
_entity.id
_entity.type
_entity.pdbx_description
1 polymer ?
#
loop_
_entity_poly.entity_id
_entity_poly.type
_entity_poly.pdbx_seq_one_letter_code
_entity_poly.pdbx_strand_id
1 'polypeptide(L)'
;MDDFEEALRNIDVFCKVLAKKIVENEEKSDIVVEPMERLLYRKYIISEQIESSPVKHFIPLPQLEEPLIDVFEDENYVRILMQCRCRDQKVTVHTDVDGLEICQKKCHKDSNGVEVCVDECQKLNLPVERLKIEDMVVKCNNNEAFEVYIPKVNNSN
;
A
#
# COMPACT_ATOMS: atom_id res chain seq x y z
N MET A 1 21.90 -18.32 11.76
CA MET A 1 21.07 -18.92 10.70
C MET A 1 20.06 -19.90 11.31
N ASP A 2 20.39 -20.48 12.47
CA ASP A 2 19.52 -21.41 13.22
C ASP A 2 18.21 -20.77 13.73
N ASP A 3 18.25 -19.53 14.22
CA ASP A 3 17.05 -18.85 14.77
C ASP A 3 15.89 -18.71 13.76
N PHE A 4 16.21 -18.57 12.47
CA PHE A 4 15.21 -18.39 11.42
C PHE A 4 14.54 -19.72 11.05
N GLU A 5 15.31 -20.79 10.94
CA GLU A 5 14.78 -22.13 10.67
C GLU A 5 13.96 -22.64 11.87
N GLU A 6 14.40 -22.33 13.09
CA GLU A 6 13.65 -22.61 14.31
C GLU A 6 12.33 -21.83 14.36
N ALA A 7 12.34 -20.54 14.00
CA ALA A 7 11.13 -19.73 13.91
C ALA A 7 10.12 -20.31 12.90
N LEU A 8 10.57 -20.73 11.72
CA LEU A 8 9.70 -21.35 10.71
C LEU A 8 9.07 -22.64 11.20
N ARG A 9 9.85 -23.51 11.85
CA ARG A 9 9.33 -24.75 12.46
C ARG A 9 8.30 -24.47 13.54
N ASN A 10 8.52 -23.46 14.37
CA ASN A 10 7.58 -23.06 15.42
C ASN A 10 6.25 -22.55 14.83
N ILE A 11 6.31 -21.78 13.74
CA ILE A 11 5.12 -21.32 13.02
C ILE A 11 4.38 -22.51 12.39
N ASP A 12 5.10 -23.46 11.76
CA ASP A 12 4.51 -24.66 11.16
C ASP A 12 3.78 -25.53 12.18
N VAL A 13 4.37 -25.71 13.38
CA VAL A 13 3.74 -26.40 14.50
C VAL A 13 2.47 -25.68 14.96
N PHE A 14 2.53 -24.35 15.10
CA PHE A 14 1.36 -23.56 15.48
C PHE A 14 0.22 -23.72 14.46
N CYS A 15 0.51 -23.58 13.16
CA CYS A 15 -0.47 -23.73 12.09
C CYS A 15 -1.09 -25.13 12.04
N LYS A 16 -0.30 -26.19 12.24
CA LYS A 16 -0.81 -27.57 12.30
C LYS A 16 -1.73 -27.79 13.50
N VAL A 17 -1.37 -27.27 14.68
CA VAL A 17 -2.22 -27.37 15.88
C VAL A 17 -3.51 -26.58 15.70
N LEU A 18 -3.42 -25.38 15.10
CA LEU A 18 -4.59 -24.56 14.80
C LEU A 18 -5.52 -25.26 13.81
N ALA A 19 -5.00 -25.78 12.69
CA ALA A 19 -5.78 -26.52 11.71
C ALA A 19 -6.45 -27.75 12.34
N LYS A 20 -5.72 -28.51 13.16
CA LYS A 20 -6.30 -29.64 13.89
C LYS A 20 -7.44 -29.24 14.82
N LYS A 21 -7.28 -28.14 15.58
CA LYS A 21 -8.34 -27.63 16.46
C LYS A 21 -9.57 -27.12 15.71
N ILE A 22 -9.39 -26.57 14.51
CA ILE A 22 -10.50 -26.13 13.65
C ILE A 22 -11.27 -27.35 13.12
N VAL A 23 -10.56 -28.38 12.66
CA VAL A 23 -11.16 -29.63 12.12
C VAL A 23 -11.78 -30.51 13.22
N GLU A 24 -11.30 -30.46 14.46
CA GLU A 24 -11.97 -31.12 15.60
C GLU A 24 -13.35 -30.49 15.91
N ASN A 25 -13.60 -29.26 15.45
CA ASN A 25 -14.83 -28.50 15.73
C ASN A 25 -15.86 -28.57 14.59
N GLU A 26 -15.48 -29.00 13.39
CA GLU A 26 -16.33 -29.11 12.21
C GLU A 26 -16.17 -30.50 11.58
N GLU A 27 -17.27 -31.20 11.31
CA GLU A 27 -17.26 -32.54 10.75
C GLU A 27 -16.37 -32.65 9.50
N LYS A 28 -15.21 -33.32 9.67
CA LYS A 28 -14.36 -33.95 8.64
C LYS A 28 -14.15 -33.13 7.36
N SER A 29 -13.35 -32.09 7.46
CA SER A 29 -12.55 -31.64 6.31
C SER A 29 -11.06 -31.97 6.55
N ASP A 30 -10.49 -32.85 5.73
CA ASP A 30 -9.05 -33.15 5.77
C ASP A 30 -8.27 -31.96 5.20
N ILE A 31 -7.96 -30.98 6.07
CA ILE A 31 -7.10 -29.85 5.70
C ILE A 31 -5.65 -30.33 5.75
N VAL A 32 -5.06 -30.57 4.58
CA VAL A 32 -3.63 -30.91 4.44
C VAL A 32 -2.82 -29.61 4.43
N VAL A 33 -2.08 -29.35 5.51
CA VAL A 33 -1.17 -28.21 5.63
C VAL A 33 0.24 -28.64 5.20
N GLU A 34 0.78 -28.00 4.17
CA GLU A 34 2.17 -28.23 3.74
C GLU A 34 3.16 -27.39 4.57
N PRO A 35 4.39 -27.90 4.83
CA PRO A 35 5.41 -27.16 5.57
C PRO A 35 5.82 -25.85 4.90
N MET A 36 6.01 -24.79 5.69
CA MET A 36 6.37 -23.47 5.18
C MET A 36 7.69 -23.43 4.41
N GLU A 37 8.64 -24.31 4.74
CA GLU A 37 9.92 -24.41 4.03
C GLU A 37 9.73 -24.75 2.54
N ARG A 38 8.67 -25.50 2.18
CA ARG A 38 8.34 -25.79 0.78
C ARG A 38 7.93 -24.54 -0.01
N LEU A 39 7.33 -23.54 0.64
CA LEU A 39 6.97 -22.27 0.00
C LEU A 39 8.23 -21.45 -0.34
N LEU A 40 9.26 -21.53 0.50
CA LEU A 40 10.55 -20.88 0.25
C LEU A 40 11.27 -21.51 -0.95
N TYR A 41 11.31 -22.84 -1.03
CA TYR A 41 11.91 -23.52 -2.18
C TYR A 41 11.20 -23.17 -3.51
N ARG A 42 9.87 -23.05 -3.52
CA ARG A 42 9.14 -22.58 -4.72
C ARG A 42 9.54 -21.16 -5.12
N LYS A 43 9.74 -20.26 -4.15
CA LYS A 43 10.21 -18.89 -4.42
C LYS A 43 11.60 -18.88 -5.06
N TYR A 44 12.52 -19.72 -4.59
CA TYR A 44 13.88 -19.81 -5.14
C TYR A 44 13.93 -20.43 -6.55
N ILE A 45 13.14 -21.47 -6.83
CA ILE A 45 13.06 -22.10 -8.16
C ILE A 45 12.47 -21.14 -9.21
N ILE A 46 11.51 -20.29 -8.82
CA ILE A 46 10.96 -19.25 -9.70
C ILE A 46 12.03 -18.23 -10.09
N SER A 47 12.92 -17.84 -9.16
CA SER A 47 14.00 -16.88 -9.46
C SER A 47 15.07 -17.42 -10.42
N GLU A 48 15.42 -18.72 -10.37
CA GLU A 48 16.43 -19.29 -11.29
C GLU A 48 15.87 -19.56 -12.71
N GLN A 49 14.58 -19.87 -12.86
CA GLN A 49 13.98 -20.10 -14.18
C GLN A 49 13.73 -18.83 -15.00
N ILE A 50 13.74 -17.65 -14.38
CA ILE A 50 13.52 -16.36 -15.07
C ILE A 50 14.73 -15.95 -15.92
N GLU A 51 15.93 -16.49 -15.67
CA GLU A 51 17.15 -16.10 -16.39
C GLU A 51 17.34 -16.77 -17.78
N SER A 52 16.50 -17.73 -18.18
CA SER A 52 16.80 -18.61 -19.35
C SER A 52 15.78 -18.66 -20.49
N SER A 53 14.76 -17.78 -20.55
CA SER A 53 13.75 -17.78 -21.63
C SER A 53 13.34 -16.36 -22.07
N PRO A 54 13.32 -16.03 -23.38
CA PRO A 54 12.98 -14.69 -23.87
C PRO A 54 11.47 -14.47 -24.02
N VAL A 55 10.62 -15.19 -23.29
CA VAL A 55 9.17 -14.97 -23.31
C VAL A 55 8.75 -14.43 -21.96
N LYS A 56 8.92 -13.12 -21.80
CA LYS A 56 8.46 -12.28 -20.69
C LYS A 56 6.96 -12.49 -20.43
N HIS A 57 6.61 -13.54 -19.69
CA HIS A 57 5.38 -13.57 -18.92
C HIS A 57 5.69 -12.74 -17.68
N PHE A 58 5.66 -11.42 -17.86
CA PHE A 58 5.47 -10.56 -16.72
C PHE A 58 4.23 -11.08 -16.02
N ILE A 59 4.37 -11.58 -14.80
CA ILE A 59 3.33 -11.35 -13.80
C ILE A 59 3.06 -9.85 -13.95
N PRO A 60 1.86 -9.42 -14.33
CA PRO A 60 1.58 -8.00 -14.31
C PRO A 60 1.91 -7.57 -12.89
N LEU A 61 3.02 -6.84 -12.72
CA LEU A 61 3.10 -5.91 -11.60
C LEU A 61 1.77 -5.19 -11.65
N PRO A 62 0.95 -5.22 -10.58
CA PRO A 62 -0.33 -4.52 -10.59
C PRO A 62 -0.05 -3.12 -11.15
N GLN A 63 -0.51 -2.89 -12.39
CA GLN A 63 -0.33 -1.63 -13.06
C GLN A 63 -1.26 -0.70 -12.32
N LEU A 64 -0.67 0.27 -11.62
CA LEU A 64 -1.32 1.19 -10.69
C LEU A 64 -1.94 0.49 -9.47
N GLU A 65 -1.12 0.24 -8.44
CA GLU A 65 -1.64 0.56 -7.11
C GLU A 65 -1.79 2.08 -7.09
N GLU A 66 -3.04 2.55 -7.14
CA GLU A 66 -3.40 3.92 -6.80
C GLU A 66 -2.67 4.30 -5.51
N PRO A 67 -2.22 5.56 -5.37
CA PRO A 67 -1.54 5.98 -4.15
C PRO A 67 -2.40 5.59 -2.95
N LEU A 68 -1.82 4.87 -1.99
CA LEU A 68 -2.53 4.50 -0.78
C LEU A 68 -2.78 5.77 0.02
N ILE A 69 -4.00 6.28 -0.09
CA ILE A 69 -4.48 7.46 0.62
C ILE A 69 -5.50 7.05 1.67
N ASP A 70 -5.18 7.32 2.93
CA ASP A 70 -6.10 7.17 4.05
C ASP A 70 -6.61 8.55 4.48
N VAL A 71 -7.91 8.63 4.76
CA VAL A 71 -8.55 9.85 5.28
C VAL A 71 -9.09 9.56 6.66
N PHE A 72 -8.67 10.36 7.63
CA PHE A 72 -9.11 10.32 9.02
C PHE A 72 -9.83 11.61 9.36
N GLU A 73 -11.04 11.50 9.92
CA GLU A 73 -11.82 12.64 10.37
C GLU A 73 -11.87 12.64 11.91
N ASP A 74 -11.33 13.70 12.51
CA ASP A 74 -11.38 14.00 13.94
C ASP A 74 -12.42 15.11 14.19
N GLU A 75 -12.71 15.48 15.44
CA GLU A 75 -13.69 16.52 15.77
C GLU A 75 -13.33 17.88 15.15
N ASN A 76 -12.04 18.22 15.16
CA ASN A 76 -11.55 19.55 14.77
C ASN A 76 -10.81 19.56 13.42
N TYR A 77 -10.37 18.41 12.92
CA TYR A 77 -9.50 18.32 11.75
C TYR A 77 -9.86 17.13 10.87
N VAL A 78 -9.54 17.25 9.58
CA VAL A 78 -9.41 16.11 8.65
C VAL A 78 -7.92 15.91 8.40
N ARG A 79 -7.43 14.68 8.60
CA ARG A 79 -6.06 14.27 8.30
C ARG A 79 -6.08 13.34 7.10
N ILE A 80 -5.31 13.68 6.09
CA ILE A 80 -5.08 12.83 4.91
C ILE A 80 -3.66 12.30 5.00
N LEU A 81 -3.48 11.01 4.83
CA LEU A 81 -2.19 10.33 4.84
C LEU A 81 -1.98 9.65 3.49
N MET A 82 -0.89 9.97 2.80
CA MET A 82 -0.50 9.30 1.56
C MET A 82 0.87 8.66 1.74
N GLN A 83 0.96 7.35 1.50
CA GLN A 83 2.22 6.62 1.56
C GLN A 83 3.05 6.91 0.30
N CYS A 84 4.12 7.71 0.43
CA CYS A 84 4.95 8.11 -0.71
C CYS A 84 6.32 8.65 -0.29
N ARG A 85 7.26 8.66 -1.24
CA ARG A 85 8.57 9.31 -1.08
C ARG A 85 8.48 10.79 -1.41
N CYS A 86 7.86 11.57 -0.53
CA CYS A 86 7.54 12.99 -0.76
C CYS A 86 8.71 13.95 -1.02
N ARG A 87 9.97 13.56 -0.80
CA ARG A 87 11.16 14.34 -1.19
C ARG A 87 11.62 14.04 -2.61
N ASP A 88 11.42 12.80 -3.05
CA ASP A 88 11.85 12.31 -4.37
C ASP A 88 10.71 12.43 -5.39
N GLN A 89 9.46 12.40 -4.92
CA GLN A 89 8.25 12.45 -5.71
C GLN A 89 7.57 13.80 -5.50
N LYS A 90 7.27 14.49 -6.61
CA LYS A 90 6.49 15.72 -6.56
C LYS A 90 5.03 15.38 -6.27
N VAL A 91 4.55 15.79 -5.11
CA VAL A 91 3.15 15.70 -4.70
C VAL A 91 2.53 17.09 -4.76
N THR A 92 1.38 17.21 -5.41
CA THR A 92 0.59 18.45 -5.44
C THR A 92 -0.80 18.20 -4.89
N VAL A 93 -1.32 19.19 -4.17
CA VAL A 93 -2.70 19.21 -3.68
C VAL A 93 -3.44 20.28 -4.46
N HIS A 94 -4.45 19.87 -5.22
CA HIS A 94 -5.35 20.76 -5.92
C HIS A 94 -6.65 20.87 -5.12
N THR A 95 -7.10 22.10 -4.92
CA THR A 95 -8.31 22.40 -4.18
C THR A 95 -9.29 23.02 -5.16
N ASP A 96 -10.29 22.24 -5.56
CA ASP A 96 -11.38 22.70 -6.42
C ASP A 96 -12.68 22.76 -5.61
N VAL A 97 -13.68 23.48 -6.13
CA VAL A 97 -14.98 23.70 -5.49
C VAL A 97 -15.69 22.38 -5.19
N ASP A 98 -15.45 21.36 -6.02
CA ASP A 98 -16.10 20.05 -5.95
C ASP A 98 -15.28 18.98 -5.19
N GLY A 99 -14.13 19.32 -4.60
CA GLY A 99 -13.30 18.34 -3.89
C GLY A 99 -11.82 18.69 -3.80
N LEU A 100 -11.11 17.93 -2.97
CA LEU A 100 -9.65 17.99 -2.87
C LEU A 100 -9.04 16.87 -3.70
N GLU A 101 -8.08 17.20 -4.55
CA GLU A 101 -7.40 16.24 -5.42
C GLU A 101 -5.91 16.20 -5.06
N ILE A 102 -5.36 14.99 -4.91
CA ILE A 102 -3.95 14.78 -4.66
C ILE A 102 -3.33 14.16 -5.90
N CYS A 103 -2.31 14.81 -6.45
CA CYS A 103 -1.57 14.33 -7.60
C CYS A 103 -0.14 13.95 -7.23
N GLN A 104 0.30 12.82 -7.76
CA GLN A 104 1.67 12.34 -7.65
C GLN A 104 2.27 12.21 -9.05
N LYS A 105 3.40 12.89 -9.27
CA LYS A 105 4.15 12.74 -10.52
C LYS A 105 4.93 11.43 -10.52
N LYS A 106 4.61 10.51 -11.44
CA LYS A 106 5.37 9.29 -11.67
C LYS A 106 6.12 9.39 -13.00
N CYS A 107 7.44 9.21 -12.94
CA CYS A 107 8.31 9.19 -14.11
C CYS A 107 8.81 7.77 -14.37
N HIS A 108 8.76 7.34 -15.63
CA HIS A 108 9.32 6.07 -16.08
C HIS A 108 10.07 6.28 -17.39
N LYS A 109 11.00 5.38 -17.72
CA LYS A 109 11.65 5.40 -19.03
C LYS A 109 10.84 4.56 -20.01
N ASP A 110 10.55 5.13 -21.17
CA ASP A 110 9.90 4.42 -22.27
C ASP A 110 10.86 3.44 -22.95
N SER A 111 10.37 2.73 -23.96
CA SER A 111 11.18 1.78 -24.75
C SER A 111 12.38 2.41 -25.49
N ASN A 112 12.41 3.73 -25.64
CA ASN A 112 13.49 4.50 -26.26
C ASN A 112 14.47 5.08 -25.21
N GLY A 113 14.24 4.83 -23.92
CA GLY A 113 15.03 5.38 -22.82
C GLY A 113 14.69 6.83 -22.47
N VAL A 114 13.62 7.39 -23.05
CA VAL A 114 13.13 8.74 -22.77
C VAL A 114 12.33 8.71 -21.48
N GLU A 115 12.60 9.66 -20.59
CA GLU A 115 11.81 9.82 -19.36
C GLU A 115 10.45 10.43 -19.69
N VAL A 116 9.39 9.65 -19.45
CA VAL A 116 8.00 10.06 -19.56
C VAL A 116 7.44 10.18 -18.15
N CYS A 117 6.93 11.36 -17.81
CA CYS A 117 6.29 11.60 -16.54
C CYS A 117 4.80 11.85 -16.73
N VAL A 118 3.99 11.17 -15.92
CA VAL A 118 2.53 11.34 -15.87
C VAL A 118 2.15 11.71 -14.45
N ASP A 119 1.21 12.65 -14.32
CA ASP A 119 0.62 12.98 -13.03
C ASP A 119 -0.55 12.01 -12.78
N GLU A 120 -0.45 11.22 -11.72
CA GLU A 120 -1.53 10.38 -11.24
C GLU A 120 -2.28 11.13 -10.15
N CYS A 121 -3.52 11.50 -10.44
CA CYS A 121 -4.37 12.30 -9.57
C CYS A 121 -5.51 11.47 -9.00
N GLN A 122 -5.78 11.65 -7.71
CA GLN A 122 -6.89 11.02 -7.02
C GLN A 122 -7.73 12.09 -6.33
N LYS A 123 -9.01 12.17 -6.73
CA LYS A 123 -9.99 13.05 -6.12
C LYS A 123 -10.51 12.44 -4.82
N LEU A 124 -10.43 13.20 -3.73
CA LEU A 124 -10.93 12.84 -2.41
C LEU A 124 -12.32 13.42 -2.21
N ASN A 125 -13.27 12.56 -1.87
CA ASN A 125 -14.63 12.94 -1.53
C ASN A 125 -14.68 13.49 -0.09
N LEU A 126 -14.30 14.75 0.07
CA LEU A 126 -14.32 15.46 1.35
C LEU A 126 -15.39 16.57 1.35
N PRO A 127 -16.05 16.84 2.48
CA PRO A 127 -17.00 17.94 2.60
C PRO A 127 -16.27 19.29 2.67
N VAL A 128 -15.77 19.78 1.54
CA VAL A 128 -14.88 20.96 1.43
C VAL A 128 -15.50 22.22 2.06
N GLU A 129 -16.83 22.38 1.98
CA GLU A 129 -17.57 23.49 2.61
C GLU A 129 -17.39 23.59 4.13
N ARG A 130 -17.06 22.47 4.79
CA ARG A 130 -16.86 22.39 6.24
C ARG A 130 -15.38 22.47 6.62
N LEU A 131 -14.49 22.71 5.65
CA LEU A 131 -13.05 22.68 5.83
C LEU A 131 -12.44 24.06 5.54
N LYS A 132 -11.47 24.45 6.37
CA LYS A 132 -10.64 25.64 6.15
C LYS A 132 -9.45 25.27 5.29
N ILE A 133 -9.69 25.17 3.99
CA ILE A 133 -8.68 24.77 3.00
C ILE A 133 -7.47 25.73 2.99
N GLU A 134 -7.71 27.02 3.19
CA GLU A 134 -6.66 28.04 3.27
C GLU A 134 -5.69 27.82 4.46
N ASP A 135 -6.19 27.20 5.54
CA ASP A 135 -5.43 26.90 6.75
C ASP A 135 -4.81 25.48 6.72
N MET A 136 -4.75 24.83 5.55
CA MET A 136 -4.20 23.48 5.45
C MET A 136 -2.70 23.46 5.76
N VAL A 137 -2.26 22.42 6.48
CA VAL A 137 -0.86 22.18 6.80
C VAL A 137 -0.41 20.88 6.15
N VAL A 138 0.62 20.97 5.31
CA VAL A 138 1.21 19.83 4.62
C VAL A 138 2.55 19.46 5.26
N LYS A 139 2.78 18.17 5.50
CA LYS A 139 4.03 17.64 6.10
C LYS A 139 4.53 16.42 5.33
N CYS A 140 5.85 16.34 5.15
CA CYS A 140 6.53 15.16 4.65
C CYS A 140 7.29 14.50 5.81
N ASN A 141 6.77 13.38 6.30
CA ASN A 141 7.34 12.64 7.43
C ASN A 141 8.31 11.58 6.92
N ASN A 142 9.59 11.73 7.29
CA ASN A 142 10.68 10.79 7.01
C ASN A 142 10.84 10.36 5.54
N ASN A 143 10.32 11.12 4.57
CA ASN A 143 10.28 10.71 3.16
C ASN A 143 9.49 9.40 2.92
N GLU A 144 8.57 9.04 3.81
CA GLU A 144 7.76 7.82 3.71
C GLU A 144 6.26 8.12 3.70
N ALA A 145 5.85 9.24 4.30
CA ALA A 145 4.45 9.65 4.34
C ALA A 145 4.30 11.14 4.05
N PHE A 146 3.31 11.46 3.22
CA PHE A 146 2.83 12.81 2.98
C PHE A 146 1.52 12.99 3.75
N GLU A 147 1.46 14.00 4.60
CA GLU A 147 0.33 14.26 5.48
C GLU A 147 -0.25 15.62 5.20
N VAL A 148 -1.58 15.70 5.10
CA VAL A 148 -2.31 16.96 4.99
C VAL A 148 -3.25 17.05 6.18
N TYR A 149 -3.17 18.15 6.91
CA TYR A 149 -4.05 18.48 8.02
C TYR A 149 -4.92 19.66 7.62
N ILE A 150 -6.23 19.47 7.66
CA ILE A 150 -7.20 20.49 7.26
C ILE A 150 -8.13 20.78 8.44
N PRO A 151 -8.08 21.98 9.03
CA PRO A 151 -9.00 22.34 10.11
C PRO A 151 -10.45 22.38 9.62
N LYS A 152 -11.39 22.04 10.49
CA LYS A 152 -12.82 22.23 10.22
C LYS A 152 -13.23 23.67 10.50
N VAL A 153 -14.30 24.11 9.84
CA VAL A 153 -14.98 25.36 10.18
C VAL A 153 -15.67 25.13 11.51
N ASN A 154 -15.17 25.75 12.59
CA ASN A 154 -15.86 25.73 13.88
C ASN A 154 -17.21 26.42 13.70
N ASN A 155 -18.30 25.66 13.81
CA ASN A 155 -19.62 26.22 14.05
C ASN A 155 -19.65 26.71 15.50
N SER A 156 -19.10 27.89 15.75
CA SER A 156 -19.38 28.64 16.97
C SER A 156 -20.84 29.09 16.91
N ASN A 157 -21.76 28.28 17.44
CA ASN A 157 -23.08 28.72 17.85
C ASN A 157 -23.05 29.06 19.34
#